data_AF-A0A162C422-F1
#
_entry.id   AF-A0A162C422-F1
#
_cell.length_a   1.000
_cell.length_b   1.000
_cell.length_c   1.000
_cell.angle_alpha   90.00
_cell.angle_beta   90.00
_cell.angle_gamma   90.00
#
_symmetry.space_group_name_H-M   'P 1'
#
loop_
_entity.id
_entity.type
_entity.pdbx_description
1 polymer ?
#
loop_
_entity_poly.entity_id
_entity_poly.type
_entity_poly.pdbx_seq_one_letter_code
_entity_poly.pdbx_strand_id
1 'polypeptide(L)'
;MKPTKFVRTMMQDKMSSRELNIQSSSMKTKRQVPLGKTELIHIHKSPNYCVEDPKKGILGTSGRVCNKNSTGSDSCDLLCCGRGYNTQVEIIYHLTILHFPVLGVKLPALKRKAI
;
A
#
# COMPACT_ATOMS: atom_id res chain seq x y z
N MET A 1 -4.52 13.55 24.22
CA MET A 1 -3.71 13.33 22.99
C MET A 1 -4.27 12.10 22.27
N LYS A 2 -4.40 12.11 20.93
CA LYS A 2 -4.94 10.96 20.19
C LYS A 2 -3.83 9.94 19.85
N PRO A 3 -4.14 8.63 19.76
CA PRO A 3 -3.15 7.63 19.33
C PRO A 3 -2.62 7.90 17.92
N THR A 4 -1.34 7.61 17.67
CA THR A 4 -0.72 7.76 16.34
C THR A 4 -1.42 6.94 15.26
N LYS A 5 -1.91 5.75 15.60
CA LYS A 5 -2.72 4.92 14.71
C LYS A 5 -3.98 5.65 14.22
N PHE A 6 -4.64 6.38 15.12
CA PHE A 6 -5.85 7.14 14.78
C PHE A 6 -5.54 8.34 13.89
N VAL A 7 -4.44 9.05 14.15
CA VAL A 7 -4.01 10.16 13.27
C VAL A 7 -3.62 9.65 11.89
N ARG A 8 -2.93 8.50 11.82
CA ARG A 8 -2.53 7.86 10.56
C ARG A 8 -3.73 7.46 9.70
N THR A 9 -4.75 6.83 10.28
CA THR A 9 -5.95 6.44 9.52
C THR A 9 -6.69 7.68 9.01
N MET A 10 -6.87 8.71 9.84
CA MET A 10 -7.49 9.96 9.39
C MET A 10 -6.72 10.63 8.24
N MET A 11 -5.39 10.57 8.24
CA MET A 11 -4.57 11.13 7.15
C MET A 11 -4.66 10.29 5.88
N GLN A 12 -4.72 8.96 5.99
CA GLN A 12 -4.88 8.07 4.84
C GLN A 12 -6.22 8.29 4.13
N ASP A 13 -7.30 8.48 4.90
CA ASP A 13 -8.63 8.78 4.34
C ASP A 13 -8.64 10.12 3.58
N LYS A 14 -7.92 11.13 4.10
CA LYS A 14 -7.80 12.44 3.45
C LYS A 14 -6.95 12.41 2.19
N MET A 15 -5.90 11.58 2.15
CA MET A 15 -5.02 11.47 0.97
C MET A 15 -5.75 10.90 -0.25
N SER A 16 -6.83 10.13 -0.04
CA SER A 16 -7.70 9.61 -1.10
C SER A 16 -8.59 10.69 -1.75
N SER A 17 -8.65 11.90 -1.16
CA SER A 17 -9.64 12.91 -1.52
C SER A 17 -9.00 14.20 -2.01
N ARG A 18 -9.15 14.48 -3.33
CA ARG A 18 -8.94 15.74 -4.08
C ARG A 18 -7.62 15.91 -4.85
N GLU A 19 -7.69 15.63 -6.16
CA GLU A 19 -6.73 16.14 -7.14
C GLU A 19 -7.08 17.57 -7.57
N LEU A 20 -6.12 18.51 -7.46
CA LEU A 20 -6.23 19.80 -8.14
C LEU A 20 -5.64 19.67 -9.54
N ASN A 21 -6.47 19.81 -10.57
CA ASN A 21 -6.01 19.83 -11.95
C ASN A 21 -5.50 21.24 -12.30
N ILE A 22 -4.23 21.51 -11.99
CA ILE A 22 -3.54 22.74 -12.41
C ILE A 22 -2.92 22.49 -13.80
N GLN A 23 -3.75 22.13 -14.78
CA GLN A 23 -3.30 22.03 -16.17
C GLN A 23 -3.85 23.23 -16.93
N SER A 24 -3.02 24.26 -17.00
CA SER A 24 -3.26 25.50 -17.72
C SER A 24 -3.47 25.25 -19.21
N SER A 25 -4.70 25.41 -19.69
CA SER A 25 -4.99 25.99 -21.01
C SER A 25 -6.48 26.37 -21.07
N SER A 26 -6.73 27.65 -21.35
CA SER A 26 -8.02 28.25 -21.72
C SER A 26 -9.23 28.03 -20.79
N MET A 27 -9.57 29.10 -20.06
CA MET A 27 -10.89 29.42 -19.50
C MET A 27 -11.82 28.26 -19.10
N LYS A 28 -11.66 27.75 -17.86
CA LYS A 28 -12.79 27.21 -17.10
C LYS A 28 -12.54 27.46 -15.62
N THR A 29 -13.17 28.50 -15.09
CA THR A 29 -13.28 28.78 -13.65
C THR A 29 -14.01 27.60 -12.99
N LYS A 30 -13.28 26.55 -12.62
CA LYS A 30 -13.79 25.54 -11.70
C LYS A 30 -13.81 26.21 -10.35
N ARG A 31 -15.01 26.52 -9.85
CA ARG A 31 -15.28 27.12 -8.54
C ARG A 31 -14.23 26.64 -7.53
N GLN A 32 -13.38 27.56 -7.05
CA GLN A 32 -12.48 27.28 -5.95
C GLN A 32 -13.36 26.97 -4.74
N VAL A 33 -13.57 25.68 -4.46
CA VAL A 33 -14.19 25.25 -3.21
C VAL A 33 -13.23 25.71 -2.10
N PRO A 34 -13.70 26.45 -1.08
CA PRO A 34 -12.85 26.88 0.01
C PRO A 34 -12.13 25.67 0.63
N LEU A 35 -10.80 25.70 0.61
CA LEU A 35 -9.98 24.65 1.17
C LEU A 35 -9.93 24.85 2.69
N GLY A 36 -10.35 23.84 3.45
CA GLY A 36 -10.23 23.87 4.89
C GLY A 36 -8.76 23.80 5.32
N LYS A 37 -8.41 24.41 6.45
CA LYS A 37 -7.04 24.43 7.00
C LYS A 37 -6.43 23.04 7.27
N THR A 38 -7.24 21.97 7.21
CA THR A 38 -6.82 20.59 7.50
C THR A 38 -6.93 19.67 6.28
N GLU A 39 -7.24 20.19 5.10
CA GLU A 39 -7.35 19.41 3.88
C GLU A 39 -5.96 19.16 3.27
N LEU A 40 -5.77 17.96 2.71
CA LEU A 40 -4.57 17.62 1.94
C LEU A 40 -4.85 17.86 0.46
N ILE A 41 -3.85 18.39 -0.23
CA ILE A 41 -3.93 18.74 -1.65
C ILE A 41 -2.65 18.28 -2.31
N HIS A 42 -2.76 17.68 -3.49
CA HIS A 42 -1.61 17.35 -4.31
C HIS A 42 -1.66 18.12 -5.63
N ILE A 43 -0.48 18.56 -6.07
CA ILE A 43 -0.27 19.39 -7.26
C ILE A 43 0.00 18.51 -8.48
N HIS A 44 0.69 17.39 -8.28
CA HIS A 44 1.03 16.44 -9.31
C HIS A 44 0.27 15.13 -9.11
N LYS A 45 0.00 14.44 -10.21
CA LYS A 45 -0.57 13.09 -10.18
C LYS A 45 0.46 12.09 -9.66
N SER A 46 0.00 11.11 -8.92
CA SER A 46 0.85 10.00 -8.46
C SER A 46 1.41 9.24 -9.66
N PRO A 47 2.73 8.97 -9.72
CA PRO A 47 3.31 8.13 -10.77
C PRO A 47 2.85 6.67 -10.62
N ASN A 48 3.16 5.84 -11.61
CA ASN A 48 2.96 4.41 -11.53
C ASN A 48 4.02 3.79 -10.60
N TYR A 49 3.59 3.15 -9.51
CA TYR A 49 4.48 2.48 -8.55
C TYR A 49 4.62 0.96 -8.77
N CYS A 50 3.93 0.41 -9.77
CA CYS A 50 3.95 -1.03 -10.06
C CYS A 50 5.30 -1.47 -10.64
N VAL A 51 5.85 -0.65 -11.53
CA VAL A 51 7.10 -0.92 -12.26
C VAL A 51 8.22 -0.08 -11.65
N GLU A 52 9.43 -0.65 -11.63
CA GLU A 52 10.62 0.06 -11.19
C GLU A 52 10.92 1.26 -12.11
N ASP A 53 11.16 2.41 -11.51
CA ASP A 53 11.64 3.62 -12.17
C ASP A 53 12.71 4.28 -11.29
N PRO A 54 14.01 3.97 -11.53
CA PRO A 54 15.10 4.47 -10.71
C PRO A 54 15.26 5.99 -10.79
N LYS A 55 14.82 6.63 -11.89
CA LYS A 55 14.88 8.09 -12.03
C LYS A 55 13.94 8.80 -11.04
N LYS A 56 12.85 8.13 -10.66
CA LYS A 56 11.88 8.62 -9.67
C LYS A 56 12.04 7.97 -8.29
N GLY A 57 13.04 7.11 -8.11
CA GLY A 57 13.24 6.35 -6.88
C GLY A 57 12.15 5.31 -6.59
N ILE A 58 11.46 4.82 -7.62
CA ILE A 58 10.39 3.83 -7.51
C ILE A 58 11.01 2.44 -7.69
N LEU A 59 10.88 1.57 -6.68
CA LEU A 59 11.42 0.21 -6.72
C LEU A 59 10.50 -0.81 -7.41
N GLY A 60 9.25 -0.43 -7.71
CA GLY A 60 8.22 -1.35 -8.19
C GLY A 60 7.59 -2.19 -7.07
N THR A 61 6.68 -3.10 -7.46
CA THR A 61 6.00 -3.99 -6.51
C THR A 61 6.46 -5.45 -6.54
N SER A 62 7.38 -5.82 -7.44
CA SER A 62 7.89 -7.19 -7.55
C SER A 62 8.49 -7.68 -6.23
N GLY A 63 8.27 -8.95 -5.89
CA GLY A 63 8.75 -9.57 -4.65
C GLY A 63 7.99 -9.19 -3.38
N ARG A 64 7.06 -8.23 -3.41
CA ARG A 64 6.24 -7.86 -2.25
C ARG A 64 5.19 -8.93 -1.97
N VAL A 65 4.99 -9.26 -0.68
CA VAL A 65 3.97 -10.22 -0.26
C VAL A 65 2.58 -9.61 -0.39
N CYS A 66 1.67 -10.31 -1.05
CA CYS A 66 0.27 -9.92 -1.22
C CYS A 66 -0.69 -10.93 -0.56
N ASN A 67 -1.90 -10.47 -0.26
CA ASN A 67 -2.97 -11.28 0.29
C ASN A 67 -4.13 -11.39 -0.71
N LYS A 68 -4.44 -12.60 -1.19
CA LYS A 68 -5.55 -12.83 -2.13
C LYS A 68 -6.92 -12.52 -1.51
N ASN A 69 -7.06 -12.71 -0.20
CA ASN A 69 -8.33 -12.53 0.50
C ASN A 69 -8.54 -11.10 1.02
N SER A 70 -7.57 -10.21 0.82
CA SER A 70 -7.71 -8.80 1.21
C SER A 70 -8.32 -7.99 0.08
N THR A 71 -9.12 -6.99 0.45
CA THR A 71 -9.66 -5.96 -0.44
C THR A 71 -8.90 -4.63 -0.33
N GLY A 72 -7.92 -4.56 0.58
CA GLY A 72 -7.14 -3.35 0.84
C GLY A 72 -5.93 -3.20 -0.09
N SER A 73 -5.00 -2.34 0.33
CA SER A 73 -3.79 -2.05 -0.44
C SER A 73 -2.78 -3.21 -0.50
N ASP A 74 -2.96 -4.23 0.33
CA ASP A 74 -2.22 -5.49 0.34
C ASP A 74 -2.86 -6.58 -0.53
N SER A 75 -4.02 -6.30 -1.15
CA SER A 75 -4.68 -7.21 -2.06
C SER A 75 -3.79 -7.57 -3.23
N CYS A 76 -3.75 -8.86 -3.61
CA CYS A 76 -2.97 -9.28 -4.77
C CYS A 76 -3.42 -8.58 -6.08
N ASP A 77 -4.70 -8.24 -6.22
CA ASP A 77 -5.21 -7.58 -7.43
C ASP A 77 -4.63 -6.17 -7.58
N LEU A 78 -4.56 -5.41 -6.48
CA LEU A 78 -3.99 -4.07 -6.46
C LEU A 78 -2.46 -4.09 -6.44
N LEU A 79 -1.85 -4.89 -5.54
CA LEU A 79 -0.40 -4.91 -5.32
C LEU A 79 0.37 -5.43 -6.53
N CYS A 80 -0.19 -6.44 -7.22
CA CYS A 80 0.43 -7.04 -8.40
C CYS A 80 0.07 -6.30 -9.68
N CYS A 81 -0.83 -5.31 -9.63
CA CYS A 81 -1.29 -4.53 -10.78
C CYS A 81 -1.73 -5.40 -11.96
N GLY A 82 -2.41 -6.52 -11.68
CA GLY A 82 -2.85 -7.48 -12.70
C GLY A 82 -1.77 -8.39 -13.30
N ARG A 83 -0.49 -8.27 -12.91
CA ARG A 83 0.62 -9.10 -13.43
C ARG A 83 0.67 -10.52 -12.86
N GLY A 84 -0.12 -10.81 -11.82
CA GLY A 84 -0.12 -12.09 -11.12
C GLY A 84 0.90 -12.17 -9.99
N TYR A 85 0.97 -13.35 -9.35
CA TYR A 85 1.85 -13.60 -8.20
C TYR A 85 2.42 -15.01 -8.22
N ASN A 86 3.64 -15.16 -7.68
CA ASN A 86 4.25 -16.45 -7.40
C ASN A 86 3.91 -16.90 -5.98
N THR A 87 3.57 -18.18 -5.81
CA THR A 87 3.34 -18.77 -4.49
C THR A 87 4.62 -19.46 -4.03
N GLN A 88 5.14 -19.06 -2.87
CA GLN A 88 6.36 -19.57 -2.27
C GLN A 88 6.02 -20.21 -0.92
N VAL A 89 6.61 -21.38 -0.65
CA VAL A 89 6.51 -22.03 0.65
C VAL A 89 7.62 -21.48 1.53
N GLU A 90 7.25 -20.69 2.54
CA GLU A 90 8.16 -20.23 3.57
C GLU A 90 7.98 -21.10 4.80
N ILE A 91 9.08 -21.61 5.35
CA ILE A 91 9.06 -22.45 6.54
C ILE A 91 9.26 -21.55 7.75
N ILE A 92 8.25 -21.47 8.61
CA ILE A 92 8.29 -20.67 9.83
C ILE A 92 8.47 -21.62 11.02
N TYR A 93 9.45 -21.31 11.87
CA TYR A 93 9.67 -22.01 13.13
C TYR A 93 8.98 -21.25 14.25
N HIS A 94 7.93 -21.84 14.81
CA HIS A 94 7.30 -21.30 16.00
C HIS A 94 7.93 -21.94 17.24
N LEU A 95 8.51 -21.12 18.11
CA LEU A 95 9.03 -21.53 19.41
C LEU A 95 7.91 -21.41 20.43
N THR A 96 7.29 -22.53 20.79
CA THR A 96 6.27 -22.58 21.86
C THR A 96 6.93 -22.97 23.18
N ILE A 97 6.86 -22.07 24.17
CA ILE A 97 7.49 -22.26 25.50
C ILE A 97 6.64 -23.17 26.41
N LEU A 98 5.40 -23.50 26.02
CA LEU A 98 4.44 -24.22 26.85
C LEU A 98 4.76 -25.70 27.08
N HIS A 99 5.73 -26.28 26.37
CA HIS A 99 6.23 -27.62 26.64
C HIS A 99 7.76 -27.59 26.70
N PHE A 100 8.34 -27.90 27.86
CA PHE A 100 9.72 -28.44 27.93
C PHE A 100 9.63 -29.84 27.31
N PRO A 101 10.23 -30.14 26.13
CA PRO A 101 11.37 -29.51 25.46
C PRO A 101 10.99 -28.57 24.32
N VAL A 102 11.89 -27.65 23.96
CA VAL A 102 11.78 -26.68 22.85
C VAL A 102 11.73 -27.41 21.49
N LEU A 103 10.65 -28.13 21.22
CA LEU A 103 10.35 -28.70 19.91
C LEU A 103 9.81 -27.55 19.08
N GLY A 104 10.66 -26.95 18.26
CA GLY A 104 10.23 -25.93 17.30
C GLY A 104 9.20 -26.53 16.36
N VAL A 105 7.97 -25.99 16.36
CA VAL A 105 6.94 -26.42 15.42
C VAL A 105 7.29 -25.82 14.06
N LYS A 106 7.53 -26.69 13.07
CA LYS A 106 7.84 -26.31 11.69
C LYS A 106 6.52 -26.15 10.93
N LEU A 107 6.06 -24.90 10.76
CA LEU A 107 4.84 -24.62 10.00
C LEU A 107 5.19 -24.16 8.57
N PRO A 108 4.73 -24.87 7.53
CA PRO A 108 4.79 -24.35 6.17
C PRO A 108 3.75 -23.24 6.00
N ALA A 109 4.19 -22.06 5.59
CA ALA A 109 3.33 -20.93 5.26
C ALA A 109 3.45 -20.61 3.77
N LEU A 110 2.32 -20.57 3.08
CA LEU A 110 2.27 -20.14 1.69
C LEU A 110 2.24 -18.61 1.64
N LYS A 111 3.28 -18.00 1.07
CA LYS A 111 3.33 -16.58 0.76
C LYS A 111 3.15 -16.36 -0.72
N ARG A 112 2.34 -15.38 -1.10
CA ARG A 112 2.19 -14.94 -2.49
C ARG A 112 2.99 -13.68 -2.67
N LYS A 113 3.88 -13.63 -3.66
CA LYS A 113 4.70 -12.46 -3.98
C LYS A 113 4.42 -11.99 -5.40
N ALA A 114 4.28 -10.68 -5.59
CA ALA A 114 4.06 -10.10 -6.91
C ALA A 114 5.23 -10.42 -7.86
N ILE A 115 4.91 -10.63 -9.14
CA ILE A 115 5.88 -10.89 -10.22
C ILE A 115 6.59 -9.60 -10.63
#